data_AF-A0A4V2B099-F1
#
_entry.id   AF-A0A4V2B099-F1
#
_cell.length_a   1.000
_cell.length_b   1.000
_cell.length_c   1.000
_cell.angle_alpha   90.00
_cell.angle_beta   90.00
_cell.angle_gamma   90.00
#
_symmetry.space_group_name_H-M   'P 1'
#
loop_
_entity.id
_entity.type
_entity.pdbx_description
1 polymer ?
#
loop_
_entity_poly.entity_id
_entity_poly.type
_entity_poly.pdbx_seq_one_letter_code
_entity_poly.pdbx_strand_id
1 'polypeptide(L)'
;MNVSSAVKHINKKSMLLVFPQENKKEPASLWYEFFPRTKMRWEWDENGDGRVGDLWFLREKLSLSRKVIYAKWFRGRATLISFKLFPAMLKAANPDLPNAPGLSFAAREILDLLEEDSPLSTKQIKRMSGLIERNGAL
;
A
#
# COMPACT_ATOMS: atom_id res chain seq x y z
N MET A 1 1.15 -9.96 -16.95
CA MET A 1 1.72 -9.19 -15.81
C MET A 1 2.12 -10.18 -14.72
N ASN A 2 3.25 -10.02 -14.03
CA ASN A 2 3.61 -10.90 -12.90
C ASN A 2 4.28 -10.12 -11.76
N VAL A 3 4.47 -10.78 -10.61
CA VAL A 3 5.06 -10.17 -9.40
C VAL A 3 6.46 -9.63 -9.67
N SER A 4 7.31 -10.39 -10.36
CA SER A 4 8.69 -9.99 -10.64
C SER A 4 8.76 -8.72 -11.50
N SER A 5 7.99 -8.66 -12.59
CA SER A 5 7.92 -7.48 -13.45
C SER A 5 7.35 -6.27 -12.69
N ALA A 6 6.29 -6.46 -11.90
CA ALA A 6 5.70 -5.36 -11.13
C ALA A 6 6.68 -4.79 -10.10
N VAL A 7 7.41 -5.64 -9.36
CA VAL A 7 8.46 -5.22 -8.42
C VAL A 7 9.53 -4.40 -9.14
N LYS A 8 9.93 -4.77 -10.37
CA LYS A 8 10.88 -3.96 -11.16
C LYS A 8 10.35 -2.56 -11.45
N HIS A 9 9.09 -2.43 -11.90
CA HIS A 9 8.47 -1.12 -12.12
C HIS A 9 8.40 -0.29 -10.84
N ILE A 10 7.96 -0.89 -9.72
CA ILE A 10 7.84 -0.23 -8.43
C ILE A 10 9.21 0.24 -7.91
N ASN A 11 10.25 -0.59 -8.04
CA ASN A 11 11.60 -0.20 -7.63
C ASN A 11 12.20 0.89 -8.53
N LYS A 12 11.86 0.91 -9.82
CA LYS A 12 12.30 1.95 -10.76
C LYS A 12 11.64 3.30 -10.48
N LYS A 13 10.36 3.29 -10.12
CA LYS A 13 9.55 4.51 -9.88
C LYS A 13 9.46 4.90 -8.40
N SER A 14 9.99 4.05 -7.53
CA SER A 14 9.95 4.11 -6.06
C SER A 14 8.56 4.03 -5.42
N MET A 15 7.52 4.54 -6.08
CA MET A 15 6.12 4.49 -5.65
C MET A 15 5.19 4.52 -6.87
N LEU A 16 4.13 3.70 -6.84
CA LEU A 16 3.12 3.64 -7.89
C LEU A 16 1.73 3.44 -7.26
N LEU A 17 0.71 4.12 -7.79
CA LEU A 17 -0.67 3.69 -7.57
C LEU A 17 -0.89 2.33 -8.20
N VAL A 18 -1.82 1.52 -7.68
CA VAL A 18 -2.20 0.27 -8.36
C VAL A 18 -2.96 0.62 -9.65
N PHE A 19 -3.96 1.49 -9.52
CA PHE A 19 -4.79 1.98 -10.61
C PHE A 19 -4.66 3.49 -10.75
N PRO A 20 -4.75 4.04 -11.97
CA PRO A 20 -4.68 5.47 -12.18
C PRO A 20 -5.87 6.16 -11.51
N GLN A 21 -5.65 7.40 -11.05
CA GLN A 21 -6.74 8.27 -10.63
C GLN A 21 -7.30 9.00 -11.86
N GLU A 22 -8.60 8.85 -12.13
CA GLU A 22 -9.29 9.55 -13.24
C GLU A 22 -8.59 9.35 -14.61
N ASN A 23 -7.97 8.19 -14.82
CA ASN A 23 -7.15 7.91 -16.02
C ASN A 23 -6.02 8.94 -16.28
N LYS A 24 -5.58 9.70 -15.27
CA LYS A 24 -4.44 10.62 -15.37
C LYS A 24 -3.12 9.85 -15.31
N LYS A 25 -2.14 10.32 -16.09
CA LYS A 25 -0.77 9.76 -16.08
C LYS A 25 -0.07 9.96 -14.74
N GLU A 26 -0.36 11.07 -14.08
CA GLU A 26 0.18 11.41 -12.76
C GLU A 26 -0.95 11.47 -11.71
N PRO A 27 -0.74 10.90 -10.51
CA PRO A 27 0.44 10.12 -10.11
C PRO A 27 0.59 8.81 -10.89
N ALA A 28 1.83 8.44 -11.19
CA ALA A 28 2.15 7.20 -11.90
C ALA A 28 1.46 5.97 -11.27
N SER A 29 1.02 5.06 -12.13
CA SER A 29 0.32 3.84 -11.72
C SER A 29 0.87 2.61 -12.38
N LEU A 30 0.76 1.47 -11.71
CA LEU A 30 1.18 0.17 -12.21
C LEU A 30 0.41 -0.21 -13.48
N TRP A 31 -0.85 0.23 -13.61
CA TRP A 31 -1.60 0.14 -14.86
C TRP A 31 -0.85 0.76 -16.03
N TYR A 32 -0.43 2.03 -15.91
CA TYR A 32 0.27 2.72 -17.00
C TYR A 32 1.71 2.23 -17.20
N GLU A 33 2.31 1.57 -16.22
CA GLU A 33 3.59 0.87 -16.43
C GLU A 33 3.41 -0.39 -17.31
N PHE A 34 2.30 -1.11 -17.18
CA PHE A 34 1.99 -2.25 -18.04
C PHE A 34 1.29 -1.88 -19.35
N PHE A 35 0.50 -0.80 -19.35
CA PHE A 35 -0.37 -0.37 -20.45
C PHE A 35 -0.28 1.15 -20.70
N PRO A 36 0.89 1.67 -21.12
CA PRO A 36 1.22 3.11 -21.09
C PRO A 36 0.36 4.05 -21.94
N ARG A 37 -0.46 3.52 -22.84
CA ARG A 37 -1.32 4.30 -23.75
C ARG A 37 -2.79 3.88 -23.68
N THR A 38 -3.14 3.05 -22.72
CA THR A 38 -4.49 2.47 -22.62
C THR A 38 -5.20 3.09 -21.43
N LYS A 39 -6.33 3.75 -21.68
CA LYS A 39 -7.21 4.17 -20.58
C LYS A 39 -7.79 2.94 -19.89
N MET A 40 -7.72 2.92 -18.58
CA MET A 40 -8.38 1.91 -17.76
C MET A 40 -9.89 2.12 -17.83
N ARG A 41 -10.62 1.03 -18.09
CA ARG A 41 -12.09 0.98 -18.04
C ARG A 41 -12.52 0.09 -16.89
N TRP A 42 -13.18 0.68 -15.91
CA TRP A 42 -13.69 -0.02 -14.73
C TRP A 42 -15.18 -0.30 -14.91
N GLU A 43 -15.48 -1.21 -15.82
CA GLU A 43 -16.85 -1.62 -16.12
C GLU A 43 -17.00 -3.11 -15.77
N TRP A 44 -18.16 -3.46 -15.23
CA TRP A 44 -18.51 -4.83 -14.83
C TRP A 44 -19.38 -5.53 -15.90
N ASP A 45 -19.54 -4.92 -17.07
CA ASP A 45 -20.28 -5.48 -18.20
C ASP A 45 -19.34 -6.26 -19.14
N GLU A 46 -19.89 -6.77 -20.23
CA GLU A 46 -19.14 -7.51 -21.27
C GLU A 46 -18.06 -6.67 -21.95
N ASN A 47 -18.07 -5.34 -21.78
CA ASN A 47 -17.08 -4.41 -22.32
C ASN A 47 -15.99 -4.04 -21.29
N GLY A 48 -16.07 -4.58 -20.08
CA GLY A 48 -15.08 -4.43 -19.02
C GLY A 48 -13.68 -4.88 -19.45
N ASP A 49 -12.66 -4.15 -19.01
CA ASP A 49 -11.29 -4.50 -19.32
C ASP A 49 -10.79 -5.58 -18.34
N GLY A 50 -10.74 -6.84 -18.79
CA GLY A 50 -10.32 -7.99 -17.99
C GLY A 50 -8.95 -7.82 -17.31
N ARG A 51 -8.07 -6.97 -17.86
CA ARG A 51 -6.77 -6.65 -17.26
C ARG A 51 -6.89 -5.92 -15.92
N VAL A 52 -8.02 -5.27 -15.65
CA VAL A 52 -8.31 -4.67 -14.34
C VAL A 52 -8.42 -5.75 -13.27
N GLY A 53 -9.12 -6.85 -13.58
CA GLY A 53 -9.19 -8.03 -12.73
C GLY A 53 -7.82 -8.66 -12.50
N ASP A 54 -7.05 -8.86 -13.57
CA ASP A 54 -5.68 -9.38 -13.47
C ASP A 54 -4.79 -8.52 -12.58
N LEU A 55 -4.88 -7.18 -12.72
CA LEU A 55 -4.12 -6.23 -11.92
C LEU A 55 -4.60 -6.22 -10.46
N TRP A 56 -5.89 -6.44 -10.20
CA TRP A 56 -6.43 -6.62 -8.87
C TRP A 56 -5.83 -7.85 -8.18
N PHE A 57 -5.83 -9.01 -8.84
CA PHE A 57 -5.20 -10.22 -8.33
C PHE A 57 -3.69 -10.06 -8.15
N LEU A 58 -3.02 -9.35 -9.06
CA LEU A 58 -1.60 -9.04 -8.92
C LEU A 58 -1.32 -8.16 -7.70
N ARG A 59 -2.18 -7.18 -7.40
CA ARG A 59 -2.06 -6.34 -6.21
C ARG A 59 -2.12 -7.15 -4.92
N GLU A 60 -3.01 -8.14 -4.85
CA GLU A 60 -3.11 -9.03 -3.70
C GLU A 60 -1.81 -9.85 -3.53
N LYS A 61 -1.34 -10.49 -4.60
CA LYS A 61 -0.05 -11.21 -4.58
C LYS A 61 1.12 -10.31 -4.17
N LEU A 62 1.15 -9.06 -4.63
CA LEU A 62 2.17 -8.08 -4.25
C LEU A 62 2.11 -7.74 -2.77
N SER A 63 0.92 -7.53 -2.20
CA SER A 63 0.75 -7.22 -0.78
C SER A 63 1.23 -8.35 0.14
N LEU A 64 1.15 -9.61 -0.31
CA LEU A 64 1.62 -10.77 0.43
C LEU A 64 3.11 -11.10 0.18
N SER A 65 3.69 -10.56 -0.89
CA SER A 65 5.01 -10.99 -1.37
C SER A 65 6.19 -10.63 -0.47
N ARG A 66 6.02 -9.70 0.48
CA ARG A 66 7.11 -9.07 1.26
C ARG A 66 8.21 -8.47 0.37
N LYS A 67 7.91 -8.10 -0.88
CA LYS A 67 8.84 -7.43 -1.82
C LYS A 67 8.53 -5.96 -2.07
N VAL A 68 7.35 -5.51 -1.66
CA VAL A 68 6.91 -4.12 -1.70
C VAL A 68 6.06 -3.84 -0.47
N ILE A 69 5.88 -2.56 -0.15
CA ILE A 69 4.93 -2.11 0.87
C ILE A 69 3.64 -1.73 0.16
N TYR A 70 2.53 -2.26 0.65
CA TYR A 70 1.19 -1.96 0.15
C TYR A 70 0.43 -1.15 1.20
N ALA A 71 -0.05 0.03 0.83
CA ALA A 71 -0.80 0.91 1.72
C ALA A 71 -1.84 1.74 0.97
N LYS A 72 -2.82 2.30 1.71
CA LYS A 72 -3.71 3.34 1.20
C LYS A 72 -3.11 4.71 1.55
N TRP A 73 -2.23 5.21 0.68
CA TRP A 73 -1.43 6.41 1.00
C TRP A 73 -1.92 7.65 0.27
N PHE A 74 -1.79 7.71 -1.06
CA PHE A 74 -2.17 8.90 -1.82
C PHE A 74 -3.70 9.03 -1.92
N ARG A 75 -4.29 9.99 -1.20
CA ARG A 75 -5.75 10.25 -1.18
C ARG A 75 -6.57 8.98 -0.90
N GLY A 76 -6.08 8.12 0.00
CA GLY A 76 -6.73 6.85 0.36
C GLY A 76 -6.69 5.76 -0.73
N ARG A 77 -5.91 5.94 -1.81
CA ARG A 77 -5.78 5.00 -2.92
C ARG A 77 -4.73 3.93 -2.65
N ALA A 78 -5.00 2.74 -3.16
CA ALA A 78 -4.09 1.61 -3.16
C ALA A 78 -2.76 1.98 -3.83
N THR A 79 -1.69 2.00 -3.03
CA THR A 79 -0.36 2.47 -3.40
C THR A 79 0.67 1.40 -3.07
N LEU A 80 1.60 1.17 -3.99
CA LEU A 80 2.73 0.25 -3.87
C LEU A 80 4.01 1.06 -3.75
N ILE A 81 4.76 0.82 -2.68
CA ILE A 81 5.97 1.57 -2.32
C ILE A 81 7.14 0.60 -2.31
N SER A 82 8.26 1.00 -2.91
CA SER A 82 9.50 0.23 -2.84
C SER A 82 10.04 0.21 -1.41
N PHE A 83 10.60 -0.93 -0.98
CA PHE A 83 11.20 -1.04 0.35
C PHE A 83 12.37 -0.07 0.57
N LYS A 84 13.07 0.32 -0.50
CA LYS A 84 14.17 1.28 -0.40
C LYS A 84 13.68 2.69 -0.07
N LEU A 85 12.53 3.09 -0.61
CA LEU A 85 11.98 4.43 -0.39
C LEU A 85 11.34 4.57 0.99
N PHE A 86 10.65 3.54 1.47
CA PHE A 86 9.81 3.68 2.65
C PHE A 86 10.54 4.12 3.93
N PRO A 87 11.73 3.58 4.30
CA PRO A 87 12.47 4.08 5.46
C PRO A 87 12.86 5.56 5.32
N ALA A 88 13.22 5.99 4.12
CA ALA A 88 13.52 7.39 3.85
C ALA A 88 12.27 8.27 3.99
N MET A 89 11.11 7.82 3.52
CA MET A 89 9.83 8.50 3.74
C MET A 89 9.47 8.58 5.22
N LEU A 90 9.65 7.49 5.97
CA LEU A 90 9.35 7.44 7.40
C LEU A 90 10.22 8.42 8.18
N LYS A 91 11.52 8.46 7.88
CA LYS A 91 12.47 9.42 8.45
C LYS A 91 12.15 10.86 8.03
N ALA A 92 11.77 11.10 6.78
CA ALA A 92 11.41 12.44 6.32
C ALA A 92 10.12 12.97 6.97
N ALA A 93 9.13 12.09 7.17
CA ALA A 93 7.89 12.42 7.86
C ALA A 93 8.10 12.60 9.38
N ASN A 94 9.16 12.02 9.93
CA ASN A 94 9.50 12.07 11.34
C ASN A 94 11.01 12.38 11.48
N PRO A 95 11.45 13.61 11.20
CA PRO A 95 12.88 13.95 11.19
C PRO A 95 13.54 13.72 12.56
N ASP A 96 12.77 13.88 13.64
CA ASP A 96 13.18 13.65 15.03
C ASP A 96 13.01 12.18 15.50
N LEU A 97 12.94 11.24 14.54
CA LEU A 97 12.98 9.81 14.81
C LEU A 97 14.39 9.18 14.97
N PRO A 98 15.47 9.84 15.47
CA PRO A 98 16.70 9.11 15.79
C PRO A 98 16.60 8.14 16.97
N ASN A 99 15.60 8.27 17.86
CA ASN A 99 15.62 7.62 19.19
C ASN A 99 14.27 7.06 19.67
N ALA A 100 13.39 6.58 18.79
CA ALA A 100 12.07 6.06 19.21
C ALA A 100 11.21 6.94 20.18
N PRO A 101 11.35 8.28 20.37
CA PRO A 101 10.54 9.00 21.35
C PRO A 101 9.26 9.59 20.72
N GLY A 102 8.99 9.27 19.45
CA GLY A 102 7.92 9.88 18.66
C GLY A 102 6.78 8.95 18.26
N LEU A 103 6.81 7.67 18.66
CA LEU A 103 5.61 6.84 18.53
C LEU A 103 4.65 7.25 19.66
N SER A 104 3.40 7.49 19.30
CA SER A 104 2.34 7.54 20.31
C SER A 104 2.35 6.24 21.11
N PHE A 105 1.86 6.31 22.34
CA PHE A 105 1.71 5.12 23.19
C PHE A 105 1.06 3.95 22.44
N ALA A 106 -0.02 4.22 21.71
CA ALA A 106 -0.71 3.25 20.86
C ALA A 106 0.18 2.63 19.77
N ALA A 107 1.01 3.43 19.10
CA ALA A 107 1.89 2.94 18.05
C ALA A 107 3.05 2.09 18.62
N ARG A 108 3.51 2.40 19.85
CA ARG A 108 4.47 1.58 20.58
C ARG A 108 3.89 0.22 20.94
N GLU A 109 2.70 0.22 21.55
CA GLU A 109 2.00 -1.00 21.95
C GLU A 109 1.70 -1.93 20.77
N ILE A 110 1.29 -1.37 19.62
CA ILE A 110 1.14 -2.16 18.39
C ILE A 110 2.47 -2.75 17.93
N LEU A 111 3.56 -1.97 18.00
CA LEU A 111 4.87 -2.45 17.57
C LEU A 111 5.35 -3.60 18.46
N ASP A 112 5.25 -3.45 19.78
CA ASP A 112 5.68 -4.47 20.74
C ASP A 112 4.90 -5.78 20.51
N LEU A 113 3.57 -5.71 20.33
CA LEU A 113 2.73 -6.88 19.98
C LEU A 113 3.14 -7.55 18.66
N LEU A 114 3.54 -6.75 17.67
CA LEU A 114 3.99 -7.27 16.38
C LEU A 114 5.41 -7.83 16.44
N GLU A 115 6.26 -7.37 17.34
CA GLU A 115 7.59 -7.93 17.57
C GLU A 115 7.52 -9.29 18.29
N GLU A 116 6.56 -9.45 19.21
CA GLU A 116 6.36 -10.70 19.95
C GLU A 116 5.61 -11.78 19.13
N ASP A 117 4.48 -11.44 18.49
CA ASP A 117 3.51 -12.44 17.99
C ASP A 117 3.19 -12.34 16.48
N SER A 118 4.13 -11.87 15.63
CA SER A 118 3.88 -11.78 14.18
C SER A 118 3.66 -13.15 13.49
N PRO A 119 2.66 -13.30 12.60
CA PRO A 119 1.73 -12.28 12.10
C PRO A 119 0.40 -12.18 12.87
N LEU A 120 -0.06 -10.95 13.12
CA LEU A 120 -1.39 -10.66 13.69
C LEU A 120 -2.30 -9.95 12.67
N SER A 121 -3.57 -10.35 12.60
CA SER A 121 -4.59 -9.60 11.86
C SER A 121 -4.91 -8.28 12.55
N THR A 122 -5.44 -7.29 11.81
CA THR A 122 -5.87 -6.01 12.39
C THR A 122 -6.90 -6.18 13.51
N LYS A 123 -7.75 -7.21 13.43
CA LYS A 123 -8.71 -7.55 14.48
C LYS A 123 -8.02 -8.06 15.74
N GLN A 124 -6.99 -8.89 15.59
CA GLN A 124 -6.17 -9.37 16.72
C GLN A 124 -5.40 -8.21 17.36
N ILE A 125 -4.75 -7.36 16.56
CA ILE A 125 -4.02 -6.19 17.06
C ILE A 125 -4.95 -5.28 17.87
N LYS A 126 -6.10 -4.87 17.33
CA LYS A 126 -7.10 -4.05 18.05
C LYS A 126 -7.54 -4.67 19.37
N ARG A 127 -7.73 -6.00 19.40
CA ARG A 127 -8.13 -6.73 20.60
C ARG A 127 -7.03 -6.76 21.64
N MET A 128 -5.78 -7.00 21.21
CA MET A 128 -4.62 -7.16 22.10
C MET A 128 -4.10 -5.83 22.62
N SER A 129 -4.14 -4.77 21.81
CA SER A 129 -3.64 -3.44 22.14
C SER A 129 -4.70 -2.52 22.78
N GLY A 130 -5.89 -3.04 23.10
CA GLY A 130 -7.00 -2.24 23.64
C GLY A 130 -7.47 -1.07 22.74
N LEU A 131 -7.05 -1.00 21.48
CA LEU A 131 -7.42 0.05 20.53
C LEU A 131 -8.84 -0.22 20.00
N ILE A 132 -9.82 0.15 20.81
CA ILE A 132 -11.25 0.05 20.45
C ILE A 132 -11.54 0.98 19.27
N GLU A 133 -12.43 0.54 18.38
CA GLU A 133 -13.02 1.38 17.33
C GLU A 133 -13.73 2.58 17.97
N ARG A 134 -13.13 3.78 17.87
CA ARG A 134 -13.89 5.02 17.99
C ARG A 134 -14.85 5.07 16.81
N ASN A 135 -16.02 4.47 16.97
CA ASN A 135 -17.16 4.69 16.08
C ASN A 135 -17.40 6.20 16.01
N GLY A 136 -17.39 6.74 14.79
CA GLY A 136 -17.56 8.16 14.54
C GLY A 136 -18.87 8.66 15.12
N ALA A 137 -18.77 9.60 16.05
CA ALA A 137 -19.77 10.64 16.21
C ALA A 137 -19.38 11.75 15.21
N LEU A 138 -19.99 11.71 14.02
CA LEU A 138 -20.31 12.84 13.16
C LEU A 138 -21.58 12.50 12.39
#